data_AF-A0A2V7VCU1-F1
#
_entry.id   AF-A0A2V7VCU1-F1
#
_cell.length_a   1.000
_cell.length_b   1.000
_cell.length_c   1.000
_cell.angle_alpha   90.00
_cell.angle_beta   90.00
_cell.angle_gamma   90.00
#
_symmetry.space_group_name_H-M   'P 1'
#
loop_
_entity.id
_entity.type
_entity.pdbx_description
1 polymer ?
#
loop_
_entity_poly.entity_id
_entity_poly.type
_entity_poly.pdbx_seq_one_letter_code
_entity_poly.pdbx_strand_id
1 'polypeptide(L)'
;MAFQGSLAELHLPDIIQLISVSGKTGVFHLTSGALAGEIYLSDGKIVHAQLDDVSGEEAVYALAMWSQGDFRFDPGVSTELRTISKSNTNLLMEAARRLDEWRVLSKKIPSTDLVPEFVV
;
A
#
# COMPACT_ATOMS: atom_id res chain seq x y z
N MET A 1 -10.55 19.68 1.55
CA MET A 1 -11.35 18.50 1.89
C MET A 1 -10.41 17.33 2.04
N ALA A 2 -10.41 16.67 3.19
CA ALA A 2 -9.69 15.41 3.38
C ALA A 2 -10.38 14.33 2.53
N PHE A 3 -9.61 13.49 1.85
CA PHE A 3 -10.15 12.34 1.12
C PHE A 3 -9.98 11.11 2.01
N GLN A 4 -11.09 10.54 2.47
CA GLN A 4 -11.08 9.43 3.44
C GLN A 4 -12.15 8.40 3.10
N GLY A 5 -11.96 7.17 3.56
CA GLY A 5 -12.87 6.06 3.32
C GLY A 5 -12.31 4.74 3.81
N SER A 6 -12.96 3.64 3.42
CA SER A 6 -12.55 2.29 3.79
C SER A 6 -11.83 1.57 2.64
N LEU A 7 -10.77 0.83 2.98
CA LEU A 7 -10.08 -0.08 2.06
C LEU A 7 -10.95 -1.29 1.66
N ALA A 8 -12.04 -1.55 2.39
CA ALA A 8 -13.01 -2.58 2.02
C ALA A 8 -13.88 -2.17 0.81
N GLU A 9 -13.99 -0.87 0.52
CA GLU A 9 -14.78 -0.34 -0.59
C GLU A 9 -13.92 -0.03 -1.82
N LEU A 10 -12.71 0.49 -1.59
CA LEU A 10 -11.78 0.90 -2.63
C LEU A 10 -10.38 0.39 -2.32
N HIS A 11 -9.74 -0.27 -3.29
CA HIS A 11 -8.40 -0.79 -3.11
C HIS A 11 -7.38 0.36 -3.11
N LEU A 12 -6.36 0.25 -2.26
CA LEU A 12 -5.33 1.28 -2.10
C LEU A 12 -4.68 1.71 -3.44
N PRO A 13 -4.33 0.80 -4.37
CA PRO A 13 -3.78 1.20 -5.66
C PRO A 13 -4.66 2.17 -6.46
N ASP A 14 -5.98 1.95 -6.45
CA ASP A 14 -6.93 2.78 -7.20
C ASP A 14 -7.05 4.17 -6.58
N ILE A 15 -7.07 4.24 -5.25
CA ILE A 15 -7.09 5.50 -4.48
C ILE A 15 -5.82 6.32 -4.76
N ILE A 16 -4.66 5.67 -4.70
CA ILE A 16 -3.38 6.32 -4.99
C ILE A 16 -3.38 6.84 -6.42
N GLN A 17 -3.84 6.04 -7.40
CA GLN A 17 -3.90 6.46 -8.79
C GLN A 17 -4.80 7.69 -8.97
N LEU A 18 -5.97 7.72 -8.34
CA LEU A 18 -6.90 8.85 -8.40
C LEU A 18 -6.27 10.15 -7.90
N ILE A 19 -5.58 10.10 -6.75
CA ILE A 19 -4.93 11.29 -6.17
C ILE A 19 -3.67 11.68 -6.96
N SER A 20 -2.90 10.69 -7.44
CA SER A 20 -1.67 10.93 -8.22
C SER A 20 -1.94 11.70 -9.50
N VAL A 21 -3.04 11.39 -10.21
CA VAL A 21 -3.44 12.10 -11.44
C VAL A 21 -3.71 13.58 -11.18
N SER A 22 -4.13 13.95 -9.97
CA SER A 22 -4.34 15.34 -9.59
C SER A 22 -3.05 16.11 -9.25
N GLY A 23 -1.88 15.46 -9.28
CA GLY A 23 -0.57 16.10 -9.01
C GLY A 23 -0.38 16.56 -7.57
N LYS A 24 -1.15 16.03 -6.62
CA LYS A 24 -1.13 16.52 -5.23
C LYS A 24 0.09 16.03 -4.46
N THR A 25 0.61 16.91 -3.61
CA THR A 25 1.52 16.58 -2.51
C THR A 25 0.69 16.34 -1.25
N GLY A 26 1.05 15.32 -0.47
CA GLY A 26 0.31 14.96 0.74
C GLY A 26 0.75 13.61 1.30
N VAL A 27 0.09 13.19 2.37
CA VAL A 27 0.30 11.87 2.98
C VAL A 27 -1.01 11.11 3.04
N PHE A 28 -0.97 9.83 2.70
CA PHE A 28 -2.01 8.87 3.07
C PHE A 28 -1.65 8.29 4.43
N HIS A 29 -2.57 8.37 5.39
CA HIS A 29 -2.57 7.58 6.60
C HIS A 29 -3.49 6.37 6.40
N LEU A 30 -2.98 5.19 6.76
CA LEU A 30 -3.66 3.91 6.58
C LEU A 30 -3.68 3.19 7.93
N THR A 31 -4.82 2.62 8.30
CA THR A 31 -4.95 1.87 9.56
C THR A 31 -5.74 0.59 9.34
N SER A 32 -5.27 -0.53 9.89
CA SER A 32 -5.97 -1.81 9.87
C SER A 32 -5.75 -2.54 11.19
N GLY A 33 -6.78 -2.57 12.04
CA GLY A 33 -6.66 -3.09 13.41
C GLY A 33 -5.63 -2.29 14.23
N ALA A 34 -4.56 -2.96 14.68
CA ALA A 34 -3.46 -2.34 15.42
C ALA A 34 -2.32 -1.82 14.52
N LEU A 35 -2.37 -2.11 13.21
CA LEU A 35 -1.34 -1.70 12.26
C LEU A 35 -1.64 -0.32 11.70
N ALA A 36 -0.59 0.49 11.51
CA ALA A 36 -0.67 1.79 10.90
C ALA A 36 0.48 2.01 9.91
N GLY A 37 0.20 2.66 8.80
CA GLY A 37 1.21 3.01 7.83
C GLY A 37 0.90 4.29 7.08
N GLU A 38 1.93 4.79 6.41
CA GLU A 38 1.91 6.08 5.73
C GLU A 38 2.51 5.98 4.34
N ILE A 39 1.92 6.69 3.37
CA ILE A 39 2.46 6.83 2.01
C ILE A 39 2.51 8.31 1.66
N TYR A 40 3.71 8.81 1.38
CA TYR A 40 3.96 10.20 1.06
C TYR A 40 4.03 10.42 -0.45
N LEU A 41 3.29 11.42 -0.92
CA LEU A 41 3.28 11.88 -2.29
C LEU A 41 3.89 13.28 -2.39
N SER A 42 4.68 13.49 -3.43
CA SER A 42 5.20 14.80 -3.83
C SER A 42 4.92 14.98 -5.32
N ASP A 43 4.17 16.03 -5.68
CA ASP A 43 3.79 16.31 -7.07
C ASP A 43 3.17 15.08 -7.77
N GLY A 44 2.25 14.42 -7.07
CA GLY A 44 1.59 13.20 -7.54
C GLY A 44 2.48 11.95 -7.59
N LYS A 45 3.75 12.02 -7.20
CA LYS A 45 4.68 10.86 -7.18
C LYS A 45 4.83 10.32 -5.77
N ILE A 46 4.81 9.00 -5.62
CA ILE A 46 5.14 8.34 -4.36
C ILE A 46 6.63 8.51 -4.12
N VAL A 47 7.00 9.09 -2.99
CA VAL A 47 8.41 9.39 -2.66
C VAL A 47 8.94 8.63 -1.44
N HIS A 48 8.03 8.23 -0.55
CA HIS A 48 8.34 7.49 0.66
C HIS A 48 7.10 6.76 1.15
N ALA A 49 7.30 5.65 1.86
CA ALA A 49 6.24 4.95 2.57
C ALA A 49 6.84 4.26 3.81
N GLN A 50 6.02 4.06 4.83
CA GLN A 50 6.38 3.42 6.08
C GLN A 50 5.21 2.56 6.58
N LEU A 51 5.51 1.36 7.08
CA LEU A 51 4.60 0.49 7.82
C LEU A 51 5.41 -0.17 8.94
N ASP A 52 5.16 0.21 10.19
CA ASP A 52 5.97 -0.18 11.36
C ASP A 52 7.47 0.00 11.11
N ASP A 53 8.25 -1.08 11.01
CA ASP A 53 9.70 -1.07 10.75
C ASP A 53 10.06 -1.19 9.25
N VAL A 54 9.08 -1.38 8.38
CA VAL A 54 9.25 -1.56 6.93
C VAL A 54 9.12 -0.20 6.24
N SER A 55 10.07 0.14 5.36
CA SER A 55 10.09 1.43 4.64
C SER A 55 10.28 1.26 3.13
N GLY A 56 9.90 2.30 2.39
CA GLY A 56 10.09 2.36 0.94
C GLY A 56 9.14 1.47 0.16
N GLU A 57 9.65 0.85 -0.92
CA GLU A 57 8.82 0.12 -1.87
C GLU A 57 8.10 -1.06 -1.21
N GLU A 58 8.79 -1.79 -0.33
CA GLU A 58 8.19 -2.92 0.40
C GLU A 58 7.06 -2.49 1.33
N ALA A 59 7.13 -1.29 1.91
CA ALA A 59 6.02 -0.73 2.69
C ALA A 59 4.80 -0.45 1.79
N VAL A 60 5.01 0.11 0.59
CA VAL A 60 3.92 0.30 -0.39
C VAL A 60 3.27 -1.04 -0.75
N TYR A 61 4.08 -2.07 -1.02
CA TYR A 61 3.56 -3.38 -1.38
C TYR A 61 2.79 -4.03 -0.24
N ALA A 62 3.30 -3.95 0.99
CA ALA A 62 2.63 -4.48 2.18
C ALA A 62 1.29 -3.78 2.44
N LEU A 63 1.27 -2.44 2.37
CA LEU A 63 0.05 -1.65 2.54
C LEU A 63 -0.97 -1.92 1.42
N ALA A 64 -0.52 -2.12 0.18
CA ALA A 64 -1.40 -2.45 -0.94
C ALA A 64 -2.05 -3.84 -0.82
N MET A 65 -1.50 -4.73 0.01
CA MET A 65 -2.10 -6.04 0.27
C MET A 65 -3.25 -6.00 1.29
N TRP A 66 -3.47 -4.88 1.97
CA TRP A 66 -4.56 -4.75 2.93
C TRP A 66 -5.91 -4.73 2.23
N SER A 67 -6.78 -5.67 2.56
CA SER A 67 -8.15 -5.77 2.03
C SER A 67 -9.19 -5.08 2.91
N GLN A 68 -8.81 -4.69 4.14
CA GLN A 68 -9.67 -4.07 5.15
C GLN A 68 -8.87 -2.97 5.88
N GLY A 69 -9.58 -1.97 6.39
CA GLY A 69 -8.99 -0.84 7.11
C GLY A 69 -9.57 0.49 6.63
N ASP A 70 -9.04 1.56 7.18
CA ASP A 70 -9.42 2.93 6.85
C ASP A 70 -8.23 3.68 6.26
N PHE A 71 -8.51 4.63 5.37
CA PHE A 71 -7.52 5.54 4.82
C PHE A 71 -7.97 6.99 4.97
N ARG A 72 -6.99 7.89 5.07
CA ARG A 72 -7.19 9.34 5.03
C ARG A 72 -6.03 10.00 4.31
N PHE A 73 -6.33 10.89 3.37
CA PHE A 73 -5.34 11.71 2.68
C PHE A 73 -5.35 13.14 3.21
N ASP A 74 -4.20 13.55 3.73
CA ASP A 74 -3.94 14.90 4.22
C ASP A 74 -3.08 15.67 3.19
N PRO A 75 -3.68 16.57 2.39
CA PRO A 75 -2.97 17.32 1.37
C PRO A 75 -2.02 18.36 2.00
N GLY A 76 -0.90 18.62 1.33
CA GLY A 76 0.09 19.63 1.73
C GLY A 76 1.12 19.15 2.75
N VAL A 77 0.92 17.98 3.36
CA VAL A 77 1.93 17.33 4.20
C VAL A 77 3.00 16.72 3.31
N SER A 78 4.26 17.07 3.57
CA SER A 78 5.41 16.56 2.81
C SER A 78 6.43 15.92 3.75
N THR A 79 7.35 15.16 3.17
CA THR A 79 8.49 14.56 3.86
C THR A 79 9.78 14.87 3.10
N GLU A 80 10.88 14.99 3.82
CA GLU A 80 12.23 15.09 3.25
C GLU A 80 12.77 13.71 2.83
N LEU A 81 12.18 12.63 3.34
CA LEU A 81 12.59 11.27 3.02
C LEU A 81 12.28 10.93 1.56
N ARG A 82 13.22 10.23 0.93
CA ARG A 82 13.15 9.76 -0.46
C ARG A 82 13.66 8.32 -0.50
N THR A 83 12.80 7.36 -0.20
CA THR A 83 13.18 5.93 -0.19
C THR A 83 12.65 5.18 -1.41
N ILE A 84 11.89 5.85 -2.27
CA ILE A 84 11.26 5.26 -3.46
C ILE A 84 11.67 6.06 -4.69
N SER A 85 12.19 5.36 -5.70
CA SER A 85 12.63 5.96 -6.98
C SER A 85 11.84 5.43 -8.19
N LYS A 86 11.14 4.31 -8.04
CA LYS A 86 10.25 3.76 -9.08
C LYS A 86 9.07 4.70 -9.38
N SER A 87 8.57 4.63 -10.61
CA SER A 87 7.33 5.32 -10.99
C SER A 87 6.13 4.71 -10.25
N ASN A 88 5.10 5.52 -10.01
CA ASN A 88 3.84 5.03 -9.43
C ASN A 88 3.30 3.85 -10.24
N THR A 89 3.30 3.93 -11.57
CA THR A 89 2.86 2.82 -12.43
C THR A 89 3.59 1.52 -12.13
N ASN A 90 4.93 1.56 -12.01
CA ASN A 90 5.70 0.35 -11.71
C ASN A 90 5.40 -0.20 -10.31
N LEU A 91 5.24 0.67 -9.32
CA LEU A 91 4.87 0.25 -7.95
C LEU A 91 3.49 -0.39 -7.91
N LEU A 92 2.51 0.24 -8.55
CA LEU A 92 1.11 -0.22 -8.56
C LEU A 92 0.95 -1.50 -9.37
N MET A 93 1.65 -1.65 -10.49
CA MET A 93 1.65 -2.89 -11.28
C MET A 93 2.28 -4.05 -10.51
N GLU A 94 3.38 -3.80 -9.80
CA GLU A 94 4.02 -4.82 -8.96
C GLU A 94 3.14 -5.20 -7.76
N ALA A 95 2.48 -4.23 -7.12
CA ALA A 95 1.51 -4.49 -6.06
C ALA A 95 0.33 -5.35 -6.57
N ALA A 96 -0.22 -5.03 -7.74
CA ALA A 96 -1.29 -5.80 -8.37
C ALA A 96 -0.83 -7.24 -8.70
N ARG A 97 0.38 -7.41 -9.25
CA ARG A 97 0.97 -8.73 -9.51
C ARG A 97 1.07 -9.56 -8.22
N ARG A 98 1.58 -8.97 -7.13
CA ARG A 98 1.71 -9.63 -5.82
C ARG A 98 0.34 -10.01 -5.24
N LEU A 99 -0.66 -9.15 -5.37
CA LEU A 99 -2.04 -9.42 -4.96
C LEU A 99 -2.64 -10.62 -5.71
N ASP A 100 -2.48 -10.68 -7.04
CA ASP A 100 -2.98 -11.78 -7.86
C ASP A 100 -2.27 -13.10 -7.51
N GLU A 101 -0.95 -13.07 -7.34
CA GLU A 101 -0.17 -14.23 -6.92
C GLU A 101 -0.62 -14.74 -5.54
N TRP A 102 -0.79 -13.84 -4.57
CA TRP A 102 -1.31 -14.19 -3.25
C TRP A 102 -2.72 -14.80 -3.33
N ARG A 103 -3.59 -14.27 -4.18
CA ARG A 103 -4.94 -14.82 -4.40
C ARG A 103 -4.94 -16.22 -5.02
N VAL A 104 -3.92 -16.56 -5.81
CA VAL A 104 -3.75 -17.91 -6.38
C VAL A 104 -3.14 -18.87 -5.36
N LEU A 105 -2.13 -18.43 -4.61
CA LEU A 105 -1.45 -19.24 -3.60
C LEU A 105 -2.34 -19.54 -2.38
N SER A 106 -3.07 -18.55 -1.87
CA SER A 106 -4.00 -18.72 -0.74
C SER A 106 -5.07 -19.79 -0.99
N LYS A 107 -5.47 -20.03 -2.24
CA LYS A 107 -6.40 -21.13 -2.59
C LYS A 107 -5.79 -22.53 -2.41
N LYS A 108 -4.46 -22.63 -2.44
CA LYS A 108 -3.72 -23.90 -2.29
C LYS A 108 -3.23 -24.13 -0.86
N ILE A 109 -3.26 -23.10 -0.01
CA ILE A 109 -2.86 -23.18 1.40
C ILE A 109 -4.13 -23.37 2.23
N PRO A 110 -4.36 -24.56 2.82
CA PRO A 110 -5.61 -24.84 3.53
C PRO A 110 -5.77 -24.03 4.83
N SER A 111 -4.65 -23.64 5.45
CA SER A 111 -4.60 -22.80 6.65
C SER A 111 -3.18 -22.26 6.85
N THR A 112 -3.05 -21.07 7.45
CA THR A 112 -1.79 -20.46 7.90
C THR A 112 -1.21 -21.10 9.17
N ASP A 113 -1.98 -21.96 9.85
CA ASP A 113 -1.54 -22.70 11.04
C ASP A 113 -0.84 -24.02 10.68
N LEU A 114 -0.83 -24.40 9.41
CA LEU A 114 -0.22 -25.63 8.94
C LEU A 114 1.28 -25.44 8.74
N VAL A 115 2.08 -26.34 9.31
CA VAL A 115 3.53 -26.39 9.09
C VAL A 115 3.80 -27.19 7.82
N PRO A 116 4.47 -26.61 6.79
CA PRO A 116 4.80 -27.35 5.58
C PRO A 116 5.82 -28.45 5.88
N GLU A 117 5.48 -29.69 5.52
CA GLU A 117 6.41 -30.82 5.53
C GLU A 117 7.12 -30.91 4.18
N PHE A 118 8.44 -30.78 4.18
CA PHE A 118 9.25 -30.96 2.98
C PHE A 118 9.59 -32.44 2.83
N VAL A 119 8.91 -33.09 1.88
CA VAL A 119 9.24 -34.47 1.49
C VAL A 119 10.32 -34.40 0.41
N VAL A 120 11.52 -34.87 0.74
CA VAL A 120 12.69 -34.98 -0.16
C VAL A 120 12.83 -36.42 -0.62
#